data_AF-A0A2M6X2N7-F1
#
_entry.id   AF-A0A2M6X2N7-F1
#
_cell.length_a   1.000
_cell.length_b   1.000
_cell.length_c   1.000
_cell.angle_alpha   90.00
_cell.angle_beta   90.00
_cell.angle_gamma   90.00
#
_symmetry.space_group_name_H-M   'P 1'
#
loop_
_entity.id
_entity.type
_entity.pdbx_description
1 polymer ?
#
loop_
_entity_poly.entity_id
_entity_poly.type
_entity_poly.pdbx_seq_one_letter_code
_entity_poly.pdbx_strand_id
1 'polypeptide(L)'
;MWSAKVLLGPDQGKAFALTEGVHTFGRGSDCSVVINSKGISKRHFQIKVSGSSLAIQDLGSSNGTFVNGVKIKSARLKLGDQIQIFDTILGISALLHAVEQPKRTHQIGSSTIPFGAPPNLEPNTQEAGSSQLNWDASSFSTKVNNWIEHYIMPAVYEISQKNDFKWVLAGFIGSLALLITVFSLAPMIQITKESVDKESGRRALSIAQMLAERYEIANRQGVANQFDTRRAEVEEGVEAAYIIKAIDGSTLAPARLAGEHINLPFVHTARRSDQKMMELIDSDRIGASVPIMAYSSEMGAYAPVAYSVIIYNKGSLAVDNGRVLALFVKVLMLSFILGAICFVLLYRVIKKPIKALKDQVHQSLSEKIDMVNEEFALDEFSDLVINIKAAIQKANLLTDSSDSLASATVDHSLEAENLSRLIAQPCMAISSDKKILAINQAFEDISGLRSLQLNQCEISQIPDQSLLLSLEELLGNATQNPTQVQSQTLDFNGIPYSLDVQAIQSNRGVEYYLVVATDSTGAQNVI
;
A
#
# COMPACT_ATOMS: atom_id res chain seq x y z
N MET A 1 -26.99 -34.89 23.07
CA MET A 1 -26.25 -33.83 23.79
C MET A 1 -25.51 -32.99 22.74
N TRP A 2 -25.54 -31.67 22.86
CA TRP A 2 -25.04 -30.75 21.84
C TRP A 2 -23.62 -30.26 22.18
N SER A 3 -22.88 -29.80 21.18
CA SER A 3 -21.55 -29.22 21.35
C SER A 3 -21.37 -28.01 20.44
N ALA A 4 -20.84 -26.92 20.98
CA ALA A 4 -20.39 -25.76 20.22
C ALA A 4 -18.86 -25.79 20.09
N LYS A 5 -18.34 -25.90 18.87
CA LYS A 5 -16.89 -25.95 18.60
C LYS A 5 -16.41 -24.69 17.89
N VAL A 6 -15.29 -24.14 18.31
CA VAL A 6 -14.64 -23.02 17.63
C VAL A 6 -14.00 -23.53 16.35
N LEU A 7 -14.55 -23.12 15.20
CA LEU A 7 -14.06 -23.47 13.87
C LEU A 7 -12.97 -22.49 13.40
N LEU A 8 -13.09 -21.22 13.80
CA LEU A 8 -12.15 -20.13 13.47
C LEU A 8 -12.14 -19.11 14.61
N GLY A 9 -10.97 -18.56 14.97
CA GLY A 9 -10.81 -17.58 16.04
C GLY A 9 -9.62 -17.91 16.97
N PRO A 10 -9.33 -17.08 17.99
CA PRO A 10 -8.19 -17.27 18.90
C PRO A 10 -8.25 -18.59 19.69
N ASP A 11 -9.47 -19.14 19.84
CA ASP A 11 -9.74 -20.37 20.59
C ASP A 11 -10.03 -21.57 19.67
N GLN A 12 -9.54 -21.55 18.42
CA GLN A 12 -9.80 -22.58 17.40
C GLN A 12 -9.56 -24.00 17.93
N GLY A 13 -10.51 -24.90 17.65
CA GLY A 13 -10.46 -26.30 18.06
C GLY A 13 -11.09 -26.60 19.41
N LYS A 14 -11.27 -25.60 20.30
CA LYS A 14 -11.98 -25.79 21.57
C LYS A 14 -13.45 -26.13 21.34
N ALA A 15 -13.97 -27.09 22.10
CA ALA A 15 -15.36 -27.50 22.05
C ALA A 15 -15.99 -27.37 23.44
N PHE A 16 -17.23 -26.89 23.47
CA PHE A 16 -18.00 -26.64 24.68
C PHE A 16 -19.25 -27.49 24.66
N ALA A 17 -19.42 -28.34 25.67
CA ALA A 17 -20.62 -29.15 25.81
C ALA A 17 -21.81 -28.25 26.18
N LEU A 18 -22.88 -28.36 25.40
CA LEU A 18 -24.14 -27.66 25.62
C LEU A 18 -25.14 -28.63 26.27
N THR A 19 -25.19 -28.61 27.60
CA THR A 19 -26.17 -29.36 28.41
C THR A 19 -27.50 -28.62 28.50
N GLU A 20 -28.54 -29.27 29.01
CA GLU A 20 -29.84 -28.64 29.27
C GLU A 20 -29.67 -27.36 30.11
N GLY A 21 -30.28 -26.24 29.71
CA GLY A 21 -30.14 -24.95 30.38
C GLY A 21 -29.72 -23.79 29.48
N VAL A 22 -29.25 -22.69 30.07
CA VAL A 22 -28.84 -21.46 29.38
C VAL A 22 -27.32 -21.29 29.48
N HIS A 23 -26.66 -21.18 28.33
CA HIS A 23 -25.21 -20.98 28.21
C HIS A 23 -24.93 -19.60 27.63
N THR A 24 -24.24 -18.75 28.38
CA THR A 24 -23.87 -17.40 27.91
C THR A 24 -22.47 -17.40 27.30
N PHE A 25 -22.31 -16.75 26.16
CA PHE A 25 -21.07 -16.62 25.42
C PHE A 25 -20.64 -15.15 25.37
N GLY A 26 -19.36 -14.88 25.59
CA GLY A 26 -18.82 -13.53 25.53
C GLY A 26 -17.38 -13.47 26.03
N ARG A 27 -16.82 -12.26 26.10
CA ARG A 27 -15.45 -12.04 26.62
C ARG A 27 -15.40 -11.90 28.15
N GLY A 28 -16.55 -11.65 28.79
CA GLY A 28 -16.63 -11.48 30.24
C GLY A 28 -16.37 -12.78 30.98
N SER A 29 -15.68 -12.72 32.12
CA SER A 29 -15.41 -13.88 32.99
C SER A 29 -16.67 -14.45 33.65
N ASP A 30 -17.79 -13.72 33.57
CA ASP A 30 -19.12 -14.11 34.03
C ASP A 30 -19.90 -14.98 33.01
N CYS A 31 -19.36 -15.18 31.81
CA CYS A 31 -19.97 -16.03 30.78
C CYS A 31 -19.69 -17.52 31.02
N SER A 32 -20.67 -18.37 30.70
CA SER A 32 -20.50 -19.84 30.69
C SER A 32 -19.38 -20.28 29.76
N VAL A 33 -19.22 -19.58 28.64
CA VAL A 33 -18.13 -19.77 27.69
C VAL A 33 -17.46 -18.43 27.43
N VAL A 34 -16.19 -18.35 27.84
CA VAL A 34 -15.35 -17.16 27.66
C VAL A 34 -14.56 -17.28 26.36
N ILE A 35 -14.73 -16.29 25.47
CA ILE A 35 -13.99 -16.19 24.20
C ILE A 35 -13.12 -14.94 24.25
N ASN A 36 -11.80 -15.12 24.19
CA ASN A 36 -10.83 -14.05 24.36
C ASN A 36 -10.55 -13.29 23.05
N SER A 37 -11.51 -12.46 22.60
CA SER A 37 -11.29 -11.50 21.49
C SER A 37 -11.85 -10.12 21.81
N LYS A 38 -11.06 -9.07 21.55
CA LYS A 38 -11.41 -7.66 21.88
C LYS A 38 -12.69 -7.20 21.18
N GLY A 39 -13.03 -7.75 20.01
CA GLY A 39 -14.26 -7.43 19.28
C GLY A 39 -15.52 -8.15 19.78
N ILE A 40 -15.41 -9.00 20.80
CA ILE A 40 -16.53 -9.70 21.42
C ILE A 40 -16.96 -8.95 22.69
N SER A 41 -18.26 -8.61 22.77
CA SER A 41 -18.87 -7.99 23.95
C SER A 41 -18.75 -8.87 25.21
N LYS A 42 -18.79 -8.25 26.39
CA LYS A 42 -18.66 -8.96 27.68
C LYS A 42 -19.68 -10.10 27.80
N ARG A 43 -20.95 -9.83 27.50
CA ARG A 43 -22.02 -10.82 27.28
C ARG A 43 -22.52 -10.60 25.85
N HIS A 44 -22.27 -11.55 24.96
CA HIS A 44 -22.50 -11.36 23.52
C HIS A 44 -23.83 -11.98 23.09
N PHE A 45 -24.00 -13.28 23.34
CA PHE A 45 -25.23 -14.01 23.09
C PHE A 45 -25.41 -15.12 24.13
N GLN A 46 -26.59 -15.71 24.14
CA GLN A 46 -26.87 -16.92 24.92
C GLN A 46 -27.49 -18.00 24.04
N ILE A 47 -27.20 -19.26 24.36
CA ILE A 47 -27.86 -20.43 23.80
C ILE A 47 -28.67 -21.10 24.90
N LYS A 48 -29.97 -21.28 24.65
CA LYS A 48 -30.86 -22.08 25.48
C LYS A 48 -31.03 -23.44 24.85
N VAL A 49 -30.71 -24.48 25.62
CA VAL A 49 -30.95 -25.89 25.30
C VAL A 49 -32.22 -26.32 26.02
N SER A 50 -33.18 -26.83 25.26
CA SER A 50 -34.43 -27.40 25.77
C SER A 50 -34.73 -28.71 25.05
N GLY A 51 -34.32 -29.83 25.65
CA GLY A 51 -34.42 -31.17 25.08
C GLY A 51 -33.68 -31.31 23.74
N SER A 52 -34.43 -31.49 22.66
CA SER A 52 -33.90 -31.60 21.29
C SER A 52 -33.80 -30.26 20.55
N SER A 53 -34.15 -29.14 21.21
CA SER A 53 -34.16 -27.82 20.59
C SER A 53 -33.08 -26.89 21.14
N LEU A 54 -32.48 -26.12 20.24
CA LEU A 54 -31.51 -25.06 20.54
C LEU A 54 -32.08 -23.73 20.08
N ALA A 55 -32.03 -22.72 20.95
CA ALA A 55 -32.37 -21.35 20.61
C ALA A 55 -31.20 -20.42 20.97
N ILE A 56 -30.84 -19.52 20.06
CA ILE A 56 -29.84 -18.48 20.26
C ILE A 56 -30.51 -17.12 20.39
N GLN A 57 -29.95 -16.27 21.23
CA GLN A 57 -30.38 -14.88 21.39
C GLN A 57 -29.17 -13.97 21.58
N ASP A 58 -29.09 -12.92 20.76
CA ASP A 58 -28.11 -11.85 20.93
C ASP A 58 -28.47 -10.98 22.15
N LEU A 59 -27.49 -10.63 22.97
CA LEU A 59 -27.66 -9.87 24.22
C LEU A 59 -27.35 -8.37 24.06
N GLY A 60 -27.50 -7.83 22.85
CA GLY A 60 -27.16 -6.45 22.53
C GLY A 60 -25.68 -6.26 22.25
N SER A 61 -25.08 -7.21 21.52
CA SER A 61 -23.67 -7.17 21.21
C SER A 61 -23.31 -6.00 20.27
N SER A 62 -22.09 -5.47 20.40
CA SER A 62 -21.65 -4.30 19.62
C SER A 62 -21.53 -4.59 18.12
N ASN A 63 -21.08 -5.81 17.77
CA ASN A 63 -20.89 -6.22 16.38
C ASN A 63 -22.04 -7.07 15.84
N GLY A 64 -22.94 -7.54 16.71
CA GLY A 64 -24.05 -8.43 16.34
C GLY A 64 -23.66 -9.91 16.27
N THR A 65 -24.65 -10.77 16.47
CA THR A 65 -24.55 -12.21 16.26
C THR A 65 -25.12 -12.60 14.90
N PHE A 66 -24.41 -13.46 14.17
CA PHE A 66 -24.82 -13.95 12.85
C PHE A 66 -24.96 -15.47 12.88
N VAL A 67 -26.00 -16.00 12.25
CA VAL A 67 -26.19 -17.44 12.03
C VAL A 67 -26.21 -17.70 10.53
N ASN A 68 -25.28 -18.53 10.05
CA ASN A 68 -25.11 -18.83 8.62
C ASN A 68 -25.04 -17.56 7.73
N GLY A 69 -24.36 -16.51 8.22
CA GLY A 69 -24.19 -15.23 7.52
C GLY A 69 -25.33 -14.22 7.69
N VAL A 70 -26.45 -14.59 8.35
CA VAL A 70 -27.59 -13.69 8.58
C VAL A 70 -27.53 -13.14 10.00
N LYS A 71 -27.60 -11.81 10.17
CA LYS A 71 -27.65 -11.16 11.49
C LYS A 71 -28.97 -11.47 12.19
N ILE A 72 -28.92 -11.90 13.44
CA ILE A 72 -30.10 -12.29 14.22
C ILE A 72 -30.22 -11.49 15.51
N LYS A 73 -31.46 -11.37 16.02
CA LYS A 73 -31.74 -11.02 17.42
C LYS A 73 -32.04 -12.29 18.23
N SER A 74 -32.80 -13.20 17.63
CA SER A 74 -33.02 -14.56 18.13
C SER A 74 -33.27 -15.52 16.97
N ALA A 75 -32.90 -16.79 17.12
CA ALA A 75 -33.13 -17.83 16.13
C ALA A 75 -33.15 -19.23 16.76
N ARG A 76 -33.72 -20.21 16.07
CA ARG A 76 -33.53 -21.63 16.41
C ARG A 76 -32.28 -22.14 15.68
N LEU A 77 -31.42 -22.87 16.40
CA LEU A 77 -30.23 -23.50 15.84
C LEU A 77 -30.51 -24.96 15.51
N LYS A 78 -29.87 -25.45 14.44
CA LYS A 78 -29.84 -26.84 14.01
C LYS A 78 -28.42 -27.37 14.03
N LEU A 79 -28.31 -28.69 13.92
CA LEU A 79 -27.03 -29.36 13.74
C LEU A 79 -26.34 -28.84 12.46
N GLY A 80 -25.07 -28.46 12.57
CA GLY A 80 -24.27 -27.93 11.47
C GLY A 80 -24.33 -26.42 11.28
N ASP A 81 -25.22 -25.71 12.00
CA ASP A 81 -25.29 -24.25 11.92
C ASP A 81 -24.00 -23.59 12.41
N GLN A 82 -23.61 -22.52 11.74
CA GLN A 82 -22.45 -21.70 12.07
C GLN A 82 -22.89 -20.39 12.68
N ILE A 83 -22.39 -20.10 13.88
CA ILE A 83 -22.60 -18.84 14.59
C ILE A 83 -21.32 -18.02 14.42
N GLN A 84 -21.42 -16.85 13.80
CA GLN A 84 -20.32 -15.92 13.64
C GLN A 84 -20.50 -14.73 14.58
N ILE A 85 -19.43 -14.40 15.30
CA ILE A 85 -19.30 -13.26 16.19
C ILE A 85 -17.96 -12.57 15.95
N PHE A 86 -17.98 -11.39 15.34
CA PHE A 86 -16.78 -10.66 14.93
C PHE A 86 -15.82 -11.55 14.10
N ASP A 87 -14.65 -11.89 14.64
CA ASP A 87 -13.58 -12.69 14.04
C ASP A 87 -13.67 -14.19 14.37
N THR A 88 -14.68 -14.61 15.14
CA THR A 88 -14.82 -15.97 15.66
C THR A 88 -16.04 -16.68 15.06
N ILE A 89 -15.86 -17.93 14.63
CA ILE A 89 -16.93 -18.78 14.08
C ILE A 89 -17.05 -20.05 14.95
N LEU A 90 -18.27 -20.31 15.42
CA LEU A 90 -18.64 -21.48 16.20
C LEU A 90 -19.53 -22.40 15.36
N GLY A 91 -19.27 -23.70 15.35
CA GLY A 91 -20.11 -24.72 14.71
C GLY A 91 -20.89 -25.53 15.74
N ILE A 92 -22.18 -25.75 15.48
CA ILE A 92 -23.03 -26.64 16.28
C ILE A 92 -22.89 -28.08 15.79
N SER A 93 -22.52 -28.99 16.69
CA SER A 93 -22.32 -30.41 16.41
C SER A 93 -22.97 -31.28 17.48
N ALA A 94 -23.16 -32.56 17.17
CA ALA A 94 -23.63 -33.56 18.13
C ALA A 94 -22.41 -34.01 18.95
N LEU A 95 -22.57 -34.08 20.27
CA LEU A 95 -21.54 -34.62 21.15
C LEU A 95 -21.48 -36.14 20.98
N LEU A 96 -20.67 -36.63 20.02
CA LEU A 96 -20.24 -38.02 19.99
C LEU A 96 -19.27 -38.23 21.16
N HIS A 97 -19.48 -39.29 21.95
CA HIS A 97 -18.57 -39.69 23.02
C HIS A 97 -17.18 -39.94 22.43
N ALA A 98 -16.28 -38.97 22.57
CA ALA A 98 -14.87 -39.14 22.29
C ALA A 98 -14.23 -39.70 23.57
N VAL A 99 -13.73 -40.93 23.45
CA VAL A 99 -12.83 -41.59 24.41
C VAL A 99 -11.76 -40.60 24.88
N GLU A 100 -11.65 -40.43 26.19
CA GLU A 100 -10.62 -39.62 26.83
C GLU A 100 -9.23 -40.11 26.40
N GLN A 101 -8.43 -39.21 25.81
CA GLN A 101 -6.98 -39.38 25.77
C GLN A 101 -6.38 -38.90 27.09
N PRO A 102 -5.45 -39.65 27.71
CA PRO A 102 -4.93 -39.31 29.02
C PRO A 102 -4.09 -38.04 28.95
N LYS A 103 -4.53 -37.03 29.71
CA LYS A 103 -3.80 -35.81 30.02
C LYS A 103 -2.52 -36.21 30.78
N ARG A 104 -1.34 -35.98 30.19
CA ARG A 104 -0.07 -35.99 30.95
C ARG A 104 -0.10 -34.83 31.93
N THR A 105 -0.48 -35.14 33.17
CA THR A 105 -0.35 -34.26 34.32
C THR A 105 1.13 -34.12 34.67
N HIS A 106 1.71 -32.94 34.49
CA HIS A 106 2.88 -32.54 35.29
C HIS A 106 2.37 -32.11 36.66
N GLN A 107 2.45 -33.01 37.64
CA GLN A 107 2.33 -32.67 39.05
C GLN A 107 3.66 -32.09 39.50
N ILE A 108 3.67 -30.79 39.81
CA ILE A 108 4.69 -30.20 40.68
C ILE A 108 4.29 -30.57 42.10
N GLY A 109 5.05 -31.50 42.67
CA GLY A 109 4.96 -31.87 44.07
C GLY A 109 5.45 -30.74 44.97
N SER A 110 4.69 -30.49 46.02
CA SER A 110 5.04 -29.72 47.20
C SER A 110 6.37 -30.19 47.81
N SER A 111 7.32 -29.27 47.98
CA SER A 111 8.33 -29.38 49.03
C SER A 111 8.52 -28.03 49.70
N THR A 112 8.33 -28.07 51.02
CA THR A 112 8.33 -26.99 51.98
C THR A 112 9.71 -26.37 52.10
N ILE A 113 9.83 -25.05 51.99
CA ILE A 113 11.03 -24.29 52.43
C ILE A 113 10.57 -23.32 53.54
N PRO A 114 11.27 -23.23 54.69
CA PRO A 114 10.86 -22.38 55.81
C PRO A 114 10.96 -20.88 55.47
N PHE A 115 9.98 -20.12 55.95
CA PHE A 115 9.95 -18.66 55.92
C PHE A 115 11.11 -18.09 56.75
N GLY A 116 12.04 -17.39 56.08
CA GLY A 116 12.95 -16.43 56.69
C GLY A 116 12.46 -15.01 56.39
N ALA A 117 12.48 -14.13 57.38
CA ALA A 117 11.94 -12.77 57.33
C ALA A 117 12.57 -11.91 56.20
N PRO A 118 11.81 -11.01 55.55
CA PRO A 118 12.36 -10.05 54.60
C PRO A 118 13.08 -8.89 55.34
N PRO A 119 14.27 -8.45 54.88
CA PRO A 119 14.86 -7.22 55.35
C PRO A 119 14.17 -6.00 54.72
N ASN A 120 14.14 -4.94 55.51
CA ASN A 120 13.58 -3.61 55.25
C ASN A 120 13.96 -3.04 53.86
N LEU A 121 12.97 -2.63 53.08
CA LEU A 121 13.14 -1.68 51.98
C LEU A 121 12.17 -0.52 52.21
N GLU A 122 12.76 0.67 52.34
CA GLU A 122 12.09 1.95 52.56
C GLU A 122 11.10 2.32 51.44
N PRO A 123 10.07 3.13 51.74
CA PRO A 123 9.03 3.45 50.78
C PRO A 123 9.52 4.50 49.77
N ASN A 124 9.73 4.10 48.51
CA ASN A 124 9.81 5.06 47.41
C ASN A 124 8.40 5.35 46.89
N THR A 125 7.89 6.51 47.26
CA THR A 125 6.63 7.09 46.80
C THR A 125 6.79 7.50 45.33
N GLN A 126 6.29 6.69 44.39
CA GLN A 126 5.98 7.17 43.05
C GLN A 126 4.59 6.68 42.62
N GLU A 127 3.79 7.68 42.25
CA GLU A 127 2.38 7.62 41.93
C GLU A 127 2.08 6.62 40.80
N ALA A 128 1.07 5.78 41.04
CA ALA A 128 0.56 4.84 40.05
C ALA A 128 -0.18 5.58 38.93
N GLY A 129 0.56 5.95 37.89
CA GLY A 129 0.01 6.34 36.59
C GLY A 129 -0.61 5.13 35.89
N SER A 130 -1.89 5.24 35.56
CA SER A 130 -2.65 4.27 34.79
C SER A 130 -2.02 4.05 33.40
N SER A 131 -1.40 2.90 33.19
CA SER A 131 -0.92 2.47 31.87
C SER A 131 -2.10 2.13 30.96
N GLN A 132 -2.66 3.15 30.32
CA GLN A 132 -3.46 3.02 29.12
C GLN A 132 -2.60 2.36 28.03
N LEU A 133 -3.04 1.21 27.54
CA LEU A 133 -2.41 0.48 26.45
C LEU A 133 -2.66 1.23 25.12
N ASN A 134 -1.88 2.28 24.88
CA ASN A 134 -1.92 3.07 23.65
C ASN A 134 -1.23 2.27 22.53
N TRP A 135 -1.96 1.90 21.48
CA TRP A 135 -1.36 1.30 20.29
C TRP A 135 -0.67 2.41 19.50
N ASP A 136 0.60 2.64 19.81
CA ASP A 136 1.39 3.69 19.19
C ASP A 136 1.71 3.30 17.74
N ALA A 137 0.97 3.87 16.77
CA ALA A 137 1.17 3.68 15.33
C ALA A 137 2.61 4.03 14.88
N SER A 138 3.32 4.81 15.69
CA SER A 138 4.72 5.15 15.56
C SER A 138 5.65 3.93 15.64
N SER A 139 5.36 2.92 16.48
CA SER A 139 6.23 1.74 16.68
C SER A 139 6.26 0.80 15.47
N PHE A 140 5.10 0.57 14.84
CA PHE A 140 4.99 -0.23 13.62
C PHE A 140 5.61 0.50 12.42
N SER A 141 5.30 1.80 12.27
CA SER A 141 5.89 2.64 11.23
C SER A 141 7.42 2.65 11.30
N THR A 142 8.00 2.74 12.50
CA THR A 142 9.45 2.68 12.69
C THR A 142 10.04 1.31 12.38
N LYS A 143 9.39 0.20 12.76
CA LYS A 143 9.85 -1.16 12.40
C LYS A 143 9.80 -1.41 10.89
N VAL A 144 8.72 -0.99 10.23
CA VAL A 144 8.57 -1.09 8.78
C VAL A 144 9.60 -0.19 8.08
N ASN A 145 9.79 1.04 8.54
CA ASN A 145 10.83 1.94 8.02
C ASN A 145 12.23 1.32 8.13
N ASN A 146 12.58 0.75 9.28
CA ASN A 146 13.89 0.13 9.47
C ASN A 146 14.09 -1.10 8.58
N TRP A 147 13.04 -1.90 8.37
CA TRP A 147 13.10 -3.04 7.46
C TRP A 147 13.26 -2.59 6.00
N ILE A 148 12.50 -1.59 5.56
CA ILE A 148 12.62 -1.00 4.21
C ILE A 148 14.03 -0.43 4.00
N GLU A 149 14.55 0.32 4.97
CA GLU A 149 15.90 0.91 4.91
C GLU A 149 17.01 -0.13 4.83
N HIS A 150 16.86 -1.25 5.53
CA HIS A 150 17.90 -2.26 5.59
C HIS A 150 17.88 -3.22 4.40
N TYR A 151 16.70 -3.62 3.91
CA TYR A 151 16.59 -4.69 2.90
C TYR A 151 16.24 -4.20 1.51
N ILE A 152 15.46 -3.12 1.36
CA ILE A 152 14.94 -2.69 0.06
C ILE A 152 15.75 -1.50 -0.48
N MET A 153 16.01 -0.51 0.39
CA MET A 153 16.68 0.72 -0.02
C MET A 153 18.07 0.54 -0.64
N PRO A 154 18.95 -0.39 -0.20
CA PRO A 154 20.28 -0.56 -0.80
C PRO A 154 20.19 -0.87 -2.30
N ALA A 155 19.33 -1.83 -2.66
CA ALA A 155 19.12 -2.22 -4.05
C ALA A 155 18.45 -1.09 -4.87
N VAL A 156 17.47 -0.42 -4.30
CA VAL A 156 16.75 0.68 -4.99
C VAL A 156 17.69 1.88 -5.23
N TYR A 157 18.58 2.18 -4.28
CA TYR A 157 19.55 3.27 -4.43
C TYR A 157 20.65 2.93 -5.44
N GLU A 158 21.15 1.70 -5.47
CA GLU A 158 22.13 1.29 -6.49
C GLU A 158 21.58 1.40 -7.93
N ILE A 159 20.29 1.09 -8.13
CA ILE A 159 19.62 1.24 -9.42
C ILE A 159 19.46 2.73 -9.78
N SER A 160 19.17 3.57 -8.78
CA SER A 160 18.99 5.02 -8.98
C SER A 160 20.29 5.78 -9.21
N GLN A 161 21.44 5.26 -8.80
CA GLN A 161 22.75 5.93 -9.00
C GLN A 161 23.32 5.67 -10.40
N LYS A 162 22.94 4.57 -11.05
CA LYS A 162 23.50 4.15 -12.35
C LYS A 162 22.64 4.52 -13.56
N ASN A 163 21.37 4.88 -13.34
CA ASN A 163 20.39 5.13 -14.40
C ASN A 163 19.72 6.49 -14.23
N ASP A 164 19.37 7.16 -15.33
CA ASP A 164 18.61 8.41 -15.29
C ASP A 164 17.29 8.23 -14.52
N PHE A 165 16.97 9.23 -13.70
CA PHE A 165 15.82 9.23 -12.82
C PHE A 165 14.50 8.87 -13.54
N LYS A 166 14.33 9.30 -14.80
CA LYS A 166 13.16 8.98 -15.66
C LYS A 166 12.96 7.48 -15.88
N TRP A 167 14.04 6.75 -16.14
CA TRP A 167 13.98 5.30 -16.40
C TRP A 167 13.77 4.50 -15.13
N VAL A 168 14.30 4.97 -14.00
CA VAL A 168 14.05 4.41 -12.67
C VAL A 168 12.57 4.54 -12.32
N LEU A 169 11.98 5.72 -12.56
CA LEU A 169 10.56 5.99 -12.37
C LEU A 169 9.68 5.09 -13.25
N ALA A 170 10.00 5.01 -14.55
CA ALA A 170 9.27 4.18 -15.51
C ALA A 170 9.34 2.69 -15.15
N GLY A 171 10.52 2.19 -14.75
CA GLY A 171 10.70 0.81 -14.29
C GLY A 171 9.89 0.50 -13.04
N PHE A 172 9.79 1.44 -12.10
CA PHE A 172 9.00 1.26 -10.89
C PHE A 172 7.50 1.19 -11.18
N ILE A 173 7.00 2.08 -12.06
CA ILE A 173 5.60 2.08 -12.50
C ILE A 173 5.28 0.79 -13.27
N GLY A 174 6.16 0.36 -14.18
CA GLY A 174 6.01 -0.89 -14.92
C GLY A 174 5.99 -2.13 -14.02
N SER A 175 6.91 -2.19 -13.06
CA SER A 175 6.95 -3.26 -12.05
C SER A 175 5.68 -3.27 -11.21
N LEU A 176 5.18 -2.10 -10.77
CA LEU A 176 3.93 -2.00 -10.02
C LEU A 176 2.75 -2.53 -10.86
N ALA A 177 2.64 -2.11 -12.12
CA ALA A 177 1.58 -2.56 -13.01
C ALA A 177 1.60 -4.08 -13.23
N LEU A 178 2.79 -4.66 -13.42
CA LEU A 178 2.95 -6.10 -13.58
C LEU A 178 2.61 -6.86 -12.30
N LEU A 179 3.06 -6.36 -11.14
CA LEU A 179 2.84 -7.00 -9.86
C LEU A 179 1.35 -6.91 -9.47
N ILE A 180 0.68 -5.78 -9.69
CA ILE A 180 -0.78 -5.66 -9.57
C ILE A 180 -1.48 -6.68 -10.46
N THR A 181 -1.04 -6.80 -11.72
CA THR A 181 -1.67 -7.71 -12.68
C THR A 181 -1.54 -9.17 -12.23
N VAL A 182 -0.34 -9.63 -11.89
CA VAL A 182 -0.08 -11.02 -11.48
C VAL A 182 -0.80 -11.34 -10.17
N PHE A 183 -0.69 -10.46 -9.17
CA PHE A 183 -1.33 -10.66 -7.87
C PHE A 183 -2.85 -10.50 -7.91
N SER A 184 -3.40 -9.78 -8.89
CA SER A 184 -4.84 -9.70 -9.12
C SER A 184 -5.40 -10.93 -9.83
N LEU A 185 -4.71 -11.42 -10.88
CA LEU A 185 -5.24 -12.47 -11.76
C LEU A 185 -5.14 -13.87 -11.15
N ALA A 186 -4.05 -14.17 -10.42
CA ALA A 186 -3.80 -15.48 -9.85
C ALA A 186 -4.87 -15.93 -8.81
N PRO A 187 -5.20 -15.13 -7.77
CA PRO A 187 -6.23 -15.52 -6.82
C PRO A 187 -7.63 -15.54 -7.45
N MET A 188 -7.88 -14.74 -8.50
CA MET A 188 -9.15 -14.73 -9.21
C MET A 188 -9.44 -16.09 -9.86
N ILE A 189 -8.44 -16.71 -10.49
CA ILE A 189 -8.62 -18.00 -11.19
C ILE A 189 -8.81 -19.15 -10.19
N GLN A 190 -8.07 -19.15 -9.08
CA GLN A 190 -8.14 -20.22 -8.08
C GLN A 190 -9.44 -20.21 -7.28
N ILE A 191 -9.84 -19.03 -6.77
CA ILE A 191 -11.05 -18.89 -5.93
C ILE A 191 -12.31 -19.19 -6.74
N THR A 192 -12.32 -18.87 -8.04
CA THR A 192 -13.47 -19.14 -8.91
C THR A 192 -13.70 -20.64 -9.06
N LYS A 193 -12.65 -21.45 -9.22
CA LYS A 193 -12.81 -22.91 -9.42
C LYS A 193 -13.26 -23.63 -8.16
N GLU A 194 -12.57 -23.42 -7.03
CA GLU A 194 -12.85 -24.15 -5.79
C GLU A 194 -14.22 -23.78 -5.18
N SER A 195 -14.63 -22.52 -5.31
CA SER A 195 -15.94 -22.07 -4.84
C SER A 195 -17.10 -22.52 -5.73
N VAL A 196 -16.86 -22.75 -7.03
CA VAL A 196 -17.87 -23.29 -7.95
C VAL A 196 -18.07 -24.77 -7.65
N ASP A 197 -17.00 -25.57 -7.56
CA ASP A 197 -17.10 -27.00 -7.27
C ASP A 197 -17.87 -27.28 -5.96
N LYS A 198 -17.57 -26.52 -4.91
CA LYS A 198 -18.22 -26.69 -3.60
C LYS A 198 -19.70 -26.29 -3.59
N GLU A 199 -20.06 -25.17 -4.23
CA GLU A 199 -21.46 -24.71 -4.26
C GLU A 199 -22.30 -25.55 -5.23
N SER A 200 -21.79 -25.84 -6.44
CA SER A 200 -22.44 -26.71 -7.41
C SER A 200 -22.67 -28.09 -6.83
N GLY A 201 -21.69 -28.63 -6.10
CA GLY A 201 -21.82 -29.88 -5.38
C GLY A 201 -22.91 -29.85 -4.29
N ARG A 202 -22.98 -28.77 -3.50
CA ARG A 202 -24.04 -28.58 -2.49
C ARG A 202 -25.44 -28.52 -3.11
N ARG A 203 -25.59 -27.81 -4.24
CA ARG A 203 -26.85 -27.72 -5.00
C ARG A 203 -27.24 -29.08 -5.58
N ALA A 204 -26.33 -29.76 -6.26
CA ALA A 204 -26.56 -31.09 -6.82
C ALA A 204 -27.04 -32.09 -5.74
N LEU A 205 -26.39 -32.08 -4.58
CA LEU A 205 -26.78 -32.93 -3.46
C LEU A 205 -28.15 -32.56 -2.89
N SER A 206 -28.48 -31.27 -2.79
CA SER A 206 -29.81 -30.82 -2.34
C SER A 206 -30.91 -31.28 -3.30
N ILE A 207 -30.68 -31.19 -4.60
CA ILE A 207 -31.63 -31.64 -5.63
C ILE A 207 -31.80 -33.16 -5.55
N ALA A 208 -30.69 -33.90 -5.42
CA ALA A 208 -30.73 -35.35 -5.25
C ALA A 208 -31.52 -35.78 -4.01
N GLN A 209 -31.38 -35.06 -2.89
CA GLN A 209 -32.16 -35.29 -1.67
C GLN A 209 -33.65 -35.05 -1.88
N MET A 210 -34.02 -33.91 -2.49
CA MET A 210 -35.42 -33.61 -2.78
C MET A 210 -36.06 -34.65 -3.72
N LEU A 211 -35.31 -35.14 -4.71
CA LEU A 211 -35.78 -36.17 -5.63
C LEU A 211 -35.97 -37.52 -4.91
N ALA A 212 -35.03 -37.89 -4.02
CA ALA A 212 -35.11 -39.10 -3.20
C ALA A 212 -36.34 -39.09 -2.29
N GLU A 213 -36.55 -37.99 -1.55
CA GLU A 213 -37.69 -37.82 -0.64
C GLU A 213 -39.04 -37.95 -1.37
N ARG A 214 -39.14 -37.35 -2.57
CA ARG A 214 -40.35 -37.44 -3.39
C ARG A 214 -40.60 -38.85 -3.91
N TYR A 215 -39.54 -39.53 -4.35
CA TYR A 215 -39.66 -40.91 -4.82
C TYR A 215 -40.08 -41.85 -3.66
N GLU A 216 -39.52 -41.65 -2.47
CA GLU A 216 -39.89 -42.42 -1.28
C GLU A 216 -41.37 -42.27 -0.94
N ILE A 217 -41.91 -41.05 -1.01
CA ILE A 217 -43.35 -40.79 -0.83
C ILE A 217 -44.17 -41.51 -1.91
N ALA A 218 -43.78 -41.41 -3.18
CA ALA A 218 -44.48 -42.06 -4.29
C ALA A 218 -44.45 -43.60 -4.17
N ASN A 219 -43.33 -44.16 -3.70
CA ASN A 219 -43.16 -45.59 -3.48
C ASN A 219 -44.04 -46.10 -2.34
N ARG A 220 -44.12 -45.37 -1.22
CA ARG A 220 -45.03 -45.72 -0.11
C ARG A 220 -46.51 -45.65 -0.50
N GLN A 221 -46.87 -44.78 -1.44
CA GLN A 221 -48.24 -44.65 -1.96
C GLN A 221 -48.58 -45.65 -3.08
N GLY A 222 -47.63 -46.49 -3.51
CA GLY A 222 -47.83 -47.45 -4.60
C GLY A 222 -47.90 -46.81 -6.00
N VAL A 223 -47.49 -45.55 -6.15
CA VAL A 223 -47.50 -44.80 -7.41
C VAL A 223 -46.10 -44.55 -7.99
N ALA A 224 -45.09 -45.29 -7.52
CA ALA A 224 -43.70 -45.17 -8.00
C ALA A 224 -43.56 -45.35 -9.53
N ASN A 225 -44.40 -46.18 -10.15
CA ASN A 225 -44.36 -46.42 -11.60
C ASN A 225 -44.78 -45.19 -12.42
N GLN A 226 -45.45 -44.21 -11.81
CA GLN A 226 -45.88 -42.96 -12.44
C GLN A 226 -44.95 -41.79 -12.09
N PHE A 227 -43.86 -42.04 -11.37
CA PHE A 227 -42.94 -41.01 -10.92
C PHE A 227 -42.12 -40.43 -12.08
N ASP A 228 -42.03 -39.10 -12.14
CA ASP A 228 -41.28 -38.37 -13.18
C ASP A 228 -40.12 -37.57 -12.56
N THR A 229 -38.96 -37.60 -13.19
CA THR A 229 -37.74 -36.85 -12.84
C THR A 229 -37.71 -35.46 -13.45
N ARG A 230 -38.61 -35.13 -14.39
CA ARG A 230 -38.63 -33.86 -15.13
C ARG A 230 -38.53 -32.62 -14.23
N ARG A 231 -39.13 -32.66 -13.04
CA ARG A 231 -39.07 -31.52 -12.11
C ARG A 231 -37.65 -31.26 -11.58
N ALA A 232 -36.83 -32.29 -11.41
CA ALA A 232 -35.41 -32.15 -11.11
C ALA A 232 -34.59 -31.79 -12.36
N GLU A 233 -34.95 -32.33 -13.54
CA GLU A 233 -34.27 -32.00 -14.82
C GLU A 233 -34.41 -30.53 -15.24
N VAL A 234 -35.46 -29.83 -14.78
CA VAL A 234 -35.69 -28.41 -15.08
C VAL A 234 -34.93 -27.48 -14.12
N GLU A 235 -34.38 -28.00 -13.01
CA GLU A 235 -33.56 -27.21 -12.08
C GLU A 235 -32.26 -26.74 -12.76
N GLU A 236 -31.84 -25.52 -12.45
CA GLU A 236 -30.66 -24.90 -13.07
C GLU A 236 -29.40 -25.75 -12.84
N GLY A 237 -28.78 -26.18 -13.94
CA GLY A 237 -27.56 -26.99 -13.95
C GLY A 237 -27.75 -28.48 -13.84
N VAL A 238 -28.97 -28.98 -13.75
CA VAL A 238 -29.21 -30.43 -13.85
C VAL A 238 -29.18 -30.83 -15.32
N GLU A 239 -28.18 -31.63 -15.70
CA GLU A 239 -28.09 -32.23 -17.04
C GLU A 239 -28.97 -33.47 -17.12
N ALA A 240 -28.99 -34.27 -16.06
CA ALA A 240 -29.82 -35.45 -15.97
C ALA A 240 -30.13 -35.84 -14.51
N ALA A 241 -31.28 -36.47 -14.32
CA ALA A 241 -31.75 -36.96 -13.03
C ALA A 241 -32.29 -38.39 -13.16
N TYR A 242 -31.85 -39.29 -12.28
CA TYR A 242 -32.18 -40.70 -12.32
C TYR A 242 -32.56 -41.23 -10.94
N ILE A 243 -33.47 -42.19 -10.91
CA ILE A 243 -33.65 -43.09 -9.78
C ILE A 243 -33.16 -44.46 -10.22
N ILE A 244 -32.19 -45.02 -9.52
CA ILE A 244 -31.51 -46.26 -9.90
C ILE A 244 -31.77 -47.31 -8.83
N LYS A 245 -32.26 -48.48 -9.22
CA LYS A 245 -32.55 -49.58 -8.30
C LYS A 245 -31.25 -50.12 -7.69
N ALA A 246 -31.24 -50.37 -6.38
CA ALA A 246 -30.03 -50.78 -5.68
C ALA A 246 -29.51 -52.15 -6.16
N ILE A 247 -30.42 -53.11 -6.35
CA ILE A 247 -30.10 -54.52 -6.61
C ILE A 247 -29.41 -54.72 -7.95
N ASP A 248 -30.06 -54.33 -9.05
CA ASP A 248 -29.57 -54.58 -10.41
C ASP A 248 -28.89 -53.35 -11.03
N GLY A 249 -29.23 -52.14 -10.56
CA GLY A 249 -28.74 -50.89 -11.16
C GLY A 249 -29.54 -50.46 -12.38
N SER A 250 -30.69 -51.07 -12.61
CA SER A 250 -31.65 -50.61 -13.60
C SER A 250 -32.26 -49.28 -13.18
N THR A 251 -32.57 -48.45 -14.15
CA THR A 251 -33.22 -47.16 -13.92
C THR A 251 -34.71 -47.41 -13.62
N LEU A 252 -35.21 -46.81 -12.54
CA LEU A 252 -36.62 -46.80 -12.14
C LEU A 252 -37.35 -45.56 -12.64
N ALA A 253 -36.65 -44.42 -12.70
CA ALA A 253 -37.16 -43.16 -13.25
C ALA A 253 -36.01 -42.36 -13.89
N PRO A 254 -36.25 -41.61 -14.98
CA PRO A 254 -37.53 -41.37 -15.65
C PRO A 254 -38.11 -42.62 -16.30
N ALA A 255 -39.44 -42.67 -16.43
CA ALA A 255 -40.14 -43.77 -17.09
C ALA A 255 -39.63 -44.07 -18.51
N ARG A 256 -39.09 -43.05 -19.21
CA ARG A 256 -38.50 -43.15 -20.54
C ARG A 256 -37.28 -44.09 -20.60
N LEU A 257 -36.55 -44.22 -19.50
CA LEU A 257 -35.32 -45.02 -19.40
C LEU A 257 -35.52 -46.21 -18.45
N ALA A 258 -36.76 -46.51 -18.05
CA ALA A 258 -37.05 -47.54 -17.07
C ALA A 258 -36.55 -48.92 -17.55
N GLY A 259 -35.77 -49.60 -16.71
CA GLY A 259 -35.13 -50.88 -17.03
C GLY A 259 -33.75 -50.77 -17.70
N GLU A 260 -33.36 -49.59 -18.21
CA GLU A 260 -32.03 -49.39 -18.79
C GLU A 260 -30.95 -49.24 -17.71
N HIS A 261 -29.73 -49.66 -18.06
CA HIS A 261 -28.56 -49.52 -17.20
C HIS A 261 -27.72 -48.34 -17.66
N ILE A 262 -27.52 -47.37 -16.77
CA ILE A 262 -26.71 -46.19 -17.08
C ILE A 262 -25.24 -46.51 -16.84
N ASN A 263 -24.47 -46.52 -17.93
CA ASN A 263 -23.04 -46.80 -17.90
C ASN A 263 -22.24 -45.52 -17.59
N LEU A 264 -22.35 -45.05 -16.34
CA LEU A 264 -21.54 -43.96 -15.81
C LEU A 264 -20.70 -44.49 -14.64
N PRO A 265 -19.37 -44.28 -14.61
CA PRO A 265 -18.50 -44.74 -13.52
C PRO A 265 -19.02 -44.34 -12.13
N PHE A 266 -19.52 -43.10 -12.01
CA PHE A 266 -20.11 -42.56 -10.79
C PHE A 266 -21.32 -43.36 -10.29
N VAL A 267 -22.18 -43.85 -11.18
CA VAL A 267 -23.37 -44.65 -10.82
C VAL A 267 -22.96 -45.96 -10.16
N HIS A 268 -21.87 -46.58 -10.63
CA HIS A 268 -21.35 -47.81 -10.03
C HIS A 268 -20.78 -47.57 -8.63
N THR A 269 -20.11 -46.44 -8.42
CA THR A 269 -19.63 -46.03 -7.09
C THR A 269 -20.79 -45.69 -6.17
N ALA A 270 -21.81 -44.99 -6.68
CA ALA A 270 -23.03 -44.62 -5.95
C ALA A 270 -23.77 -45.81 -5.38
N ARG A 271 -23.92 -46.87 -6.16
CA ARG A 271 -24.60 -48.10 -5.73
C ARG A 271 -23.88 -48.87 -4.62
N ARG A 272 -22.61 -48.58 -4.35
CA ARG A 272 -21.81 -49.24 -3.30
C ARG A 272 -21.75 -48.42 -2.02
N SER A 273 -22.27 -47.20 -2.01
CA SER A 273 -22.23 -46.30 -0.87
C SER A 273 -23.59 -46.26 -0.18
N ASP A 274 -23.63 -46.52 1.13
CA ASP A 274 -24.83 -46.34 1.96
C ASP A 274 -24.99 -44.90 2.46
N GLN A 275 -24.12 -43.98 2.03
CA GLN A 275 -24.15 -42.58 2.41
C GLN A 275 -24.33 -41.67 1.20
N LYS A 276 -24.85 -40.48 1.50
CA LYS A 276 -24.89 -39.35 0.57
C LYS A 276 -23.49 -39.10 0.02
N MET A 277 -23.38 -39.00 -1.29
CA MET A 277 -22.08 -38.81 -1.94
C MET A 277 -22.15 -37.77 -3.04
N MET A 278 -20.99 -37.20 -3.29
CA MET A 278 -20.77 -36.15 -4.26
C MET A 278 -19.35 -36.33 -4.80
N GLU A 279 -19.21 -36.41 -6.11
CA GLU A 279 -17.94 -36.65 -6.77
C GLU A 279 -17.87 -35.85 -8.07
N LEU A 280 -16.67 -35.37 -8.42
CA LEU A 280 -16.44 -34.81 -9.74
C LEU A 280 -16.39 -35.95 -10.76
N ILE A 281 -17.27 -35.92 -11.75
CA ILE A 281 -17.23 -36.88 -12.87
C ILE A 281 -16.14 -36.44 -13.86
N ASP A 282 -16.07 -35.15 -14.13
CA ASP A 282 -15.03 -34.51 -14.95
C ASP A 282 -14.86 -33.02 -14.59
N SER A 283 -14.16 -32.26 -15.44
CA SER A 283 -13.89 -30.84 -15.21
C SER A 283 -15.14 -29.96 -15.12
N ASP A 284 -16.26 -30.37 -15.70
CA ASP A 284 -17.50 -29.57 -15.79
C ASP A 284 -18.72 -30.24 -15.14
N ARG A 285 -18.68 -31.54 -14.88
CA ARG A 285 -19.79 -32.31 -14.32
C ARG A 285 -19.53 -32.83 -12.91
N ILE A 286 -20.53 -32.68 -12.05
CA ILE A 286 -20.58 -33.23 -10.69
C ILE A 286 -21.69 -34.27 -10.63
N GLY A 287 -21.35 -35.45 -10.10
CA GLY A 287 -22.32 -36.47 -9.72
C GLY A 287 -22.70 -36.29 -8.26
N ALA A 288 -24.00 -36.26 -7.97
CA ALA A 288 -24.51 -36.34 -6.60
C ALA A 288 -25.45 -37.53 -6.47
N SER A 289 -25.30 -38.30 -5.38
CA SER A 289 -26.17 -39.43 -5.09
C SER A 289 -26.63 -39.49 -3.65
N VAL A 290 -27.90 -39.90 -3.48
CA VAL A 290 -28.56 -40.06 -2.19
C VAL A 290 -29.26 -41.42 -2.16
N PRO A 291 -28.94 -42.30 -1.19
CA PRO A 291 -29.65 -43.56 -1.02
C PRO A 291 -31.09 -43.32 -0.56
N ILE A 292 -32.02 -44.08 -1.12
CA ILE A 292 -33.43 -44.12 -0.75
C ILE A 292 -33.62 -45.38 0.08
N MET A 293 -33.90 -45.19 1.36
CA MET A 293 -34.04 -46.29 2.32
C MET A 293 -35.50 -46.73 2.38
N ALA A 294 -35.75 -48.03 2.34
CA ALA A 294 -37.06 -48.59 2.64
C ALA A 294 -36.92 -49.89 3.43
N TYR A 295 -37.99 -50.29 4.10
CA TYR A 295 -38.04 -51.56 4.81
C TYR A 295 -38.06 -52.70 3.79
N SER A 296 -37.00 -53.51 3.76
CA SER A 296 -36.97 -54.71 2.94
C SER A 296 -37.49 -55.90 3.75
N SER A 297 -38.58 -56.51 3.31
CA SER A 297 -39.11 -57.74 3.92
C SER A 297 -38.17 -58.92 3.79
N GLU A 298 -37.26 -58.90 2.80
CA GLU A 298 -36.26 -59.95 2.58
C GLU A 298 -35.09 -59.87 3.57
N MET A 299 -34.69 -58.66 3.97
CA MET A 299 -33.55 -58.43 4.87
C MET A 299 -33.97 -58.15 6.32
N GLY A 300 -35.27 -57.97 6.59
CA GLY A 300 -35.78 -57.65 7.93
C GLY A 300 -35.27 -56.31 8.50
N ALA A 301 -34.75 -55.44 7.64
CA ALA A 301 -34.09 -54.19 8.01
C ALA A 301 -34.35 -53.08 6.98
N TYR A 302 -34.10 -51.83 7.40
CA TYR A 302 -34.07 -50.69 6.48
C TYR A 302 -32.78 -50.75 5.65
N ALA A 303 -32.93 -50.95 4.35
CA ALA A 303 -31.83 -51.05 3.40
C ALA A 303 -32.06 -50.08 2.22
N PRO A 304 -30.99 -49.66 1.51
CA PRO A 304 -31.15 -48.86 0.31
C PRO A 304 -31.85 -49.69 -0.77
N VAL A 305 -33.05 -49.26 -1.19
CA VAL A 305 -33.82 -49.91 -2.26
C VAL A 305 -33.56 -49.27 -3.62
N ALA A 306 -33.21 -47.99 -3.61
CA ALA A 306 -32.86 -47.21 -4.80
C ALA A 306 -31.90 -46.08 -4.44
N TYR A 307 -31.32 -45.46 -5.46
CA TYR A 307 -30.43 -44.31 -5.36
C TYR A 307 -30.95 -43.20 -6.25
N SER A 308 -31.14 -42.01 -5.69
CA SER A 308 -31.32 -40.79 -6.47
C SER A 308 -29.94 -40.37 -6.98
N VAL A 309 -29.81 -40.13 -8.28
CA VAL A 309 -28.57 -39.72 -8.93
C VAL A 309 -28.84 -38.48 -9.77
N ILE A 310 -28.08 -37.41 -9.53
CA ILE A 310 -28.11 -36.16 -10.27
C ILE A 310 -26.77 -35.96 -10.95
N ILE A 311 -26.81 -35.66 -12.25
CA ILE A 311 -25.67 -35.19 -13.03
C ILE A 311 -25.82 -33.69 -13.19
N TYR A 312 -24.86 -32.94 -12.66
CA TYR A 312 -24.91 -31.49 -12.54
C TYR A 312 -23.79 -30.83 -13.35
N ASN A 313 -24.13 -29.93 -14.26
CA ASN A 313 -23.19 -29.13 -15.03
C ASN A 313 -22.84 -27.83 -14.26
N LYS A 314 -21.54 -27.56 -14.11
CA LYS A 314 -21.01 -26.40 -13.38
C LYS A 314 -21.10 -25.10 -14.17
N GLY A 315 -20.96 -25.17 -15.50
CA GLY A 315 -21.00 -24.03 -16.42
C GLY A 315 -22.32 -23.27 -16.46
N SER A 316 -23.41 -23.83 -15.91
CA SER A 316 -24.71 -23.13 -15.83
C SER A 316 -24.87 -22.25 -14.59
N LEU A 317 -23.96 -22.29 -13.59
CA LEU A 317 -24.04 -21.35 -12.48
C LEU A 317 -23.66 -19.96 -13.00
N ALA A 318 -24.65 -19.08 -13.15
CA ALA A 318 -24.41 -17.67 -13.33
C ALA A 318 -23.43 -17.18 -12.26
N VAL A 319 -22.35 -16.53 -12.71
CA VAL A 319 -21.33 -15.93 -11.85
C VAL A 319 -22.06 -15.02 -10.83
N ASP A 320 -22.06 -15.43 -9.57
CA ASP A 320 -22.77 -14.74 -8.49
C ASP A 320 -22.24 -13.30 -8.34
N ASN A 321 -23.11 -12.32 -8.57
CA ASN A 321 -22.77 -10.88 -8.51
C ASN A 321 -22.15 -10.48 -7.17
N GLY A 322 -22.55 -11.13 -6.06
CA GLY A 322 -21.95 -10.89 -4.74
C GLY A 322 -20.51 -11.37 -4.65
N ARG A 323 -20.15 -12.44 -5.38
CA ARG A 323 -18.79 -12.98 -5.44
C ARG A 323 -17.90 -12.11 -6.32
N VAL A 324 -18.40 -11.62 -7.45
CA VAL A 324 -17.68 -10.65 -8.29
C VAL A 324 -17.34 -9.40 -7.49
N LEU A 325 -18.31 -8.88 -6.73
CA LEU A 325 -18.10 -7.73 -5.87
C LEU A 325 -17.05 -8.00 -4.77
N ALA A 326 -17.13 -9.15 -4.08
CA ALA A 326 -16.17 -9.51 -3.06
C ALA A 326 -14.75 -9.70 -3.61
N LEU A 327 -14.63 -10.27 -4.81
CA LEU A 327 -13.35 -10.43 -5.50
C LEU A 327 -12.78 -9.08 -5.93
N PHE A 328 -13.63 -8.21 -6.48
CA PHE A 328 -13.28 -6.85 -6.87
C PHE A 328 -12.76 -6.05 -5.66
N VAL A 329 -13.45 -6.11 -4.52
CA VAL A 329 -13.01 -5.42 -3.30
C VAL A 329 -11.66 -5.94 -2.80
N LYS A 330 -11.41 -7.25 -2.88
CA LYS A 330 -10.11 -7.83 -2.51
C LYS A 330 -8.98 -7.37 -3.43
N VAL A 331 -9.22 -7.37 -4.74
CA VAL A 331 -8.27 -6.87 -5.75
C VAL A 331 -8.00 -5.39 -5.54
N LEU A 332 -9.03 -4.60 -5.29
CA LEU A 332 -8.93 -3.17 -5.01
C LEU A 332 -8.09 -2.91 -3.75
N MET A 333 -8.32 -3.65 -2.67
CA MET A 333 -7.51 -3.54 -1.45
C MET A 333 -6.05 -3.93 -1.68
N LEU A 334 -5.79 -5.03 -2.39
CA LEU A 334 -4.43 -5.47 -2.68
C LEU A 334 -3.69 -4.45 -3.54
N SER A 335 -4.34 -3.94 -4.57
CA SER A 335 -3.80 -2.86 -5.43
C SER A 335 -3.49 -1.60 -4.62
N PHE A 336 -4.38 -1.20 -3.70
CA PHE A 336 -4.16 -0.04 -2.84
C PHE A 336 -2.95 -0.22 -1.90
N ILE A 337 -2.81 -1.40 -1.29
CA ILE A 337 -1.67 -1.73 -0.42
C ILE A 337 -0.37 -1.69 -1.23
N LEU A 338 -0.37 -2.32 -2.40
CA LEU A 338 0.80 -2.36 -3.28
C LEU A 338 1.20 -0.97 -3.78
N GLY A 339 0.20 -0.16 -4.15
CA GLY A 339 0.37 1.23 -4.54
C GLY A 339 0.94 2.08 -3.40
N ALA A 340 0.46 1.89 -2.17
CA ALA A 340 0.99 2.58 -0.99
C ALA A 340 2.46 2.22 -0.71
N ILE A 341 2.82 0.93 -0.83
CA ILE A 341 4.22 0.48 -0.71
C ILE A 341 5.08 1.13 -1.78
N CYS A 342 4.65 1.09 -3.04
CA CYS A 342 5.40 1.70 -4.12
C CYS A 342 5.51 3.23 -3.97
N PHE A 343 4.46 3.90 -3.51
CA PHE A 343 4.48 5.33 -3.22
C PHE A 343 5.53 5.67 -2.16
N VAL A 344 5.61 4.91 -1.06
CA VAL A 344 6.63 5.13 -0.02
C VAL A 344 8.05 4.96 -0.57
N LEU A 345 8.26 3.95 -1.42
CA LEU A 345 9.55 3.72 -2.06
C LEU A 345 9.92 4.87 -3.00
N LEU A 346 9.00 5.28 -3.87
CA LEU A 346 9.20 6.37 -4.81
C LEU A 346 9.45 7.72 -4.10
N TYR A 347 8.66 8.01 -3.06
CA TYR A 347 8.83 9.17 -2.20
C TYR A 347 10.23 9.18 -1.55
N ARG A 348 10.72 8.03 -1.08
CA ARG A 348 12.06 7.90 -0.50
C ARG A 348 13.18 8.03 -1.53
N VAL A 349 12.98 7.52 -2.75
CA VAL A 349 13.92 7.70 -3.87
C VAL A 349 14.06 9.18 -4.24
N ILE A 350 12.95 9.93 -4.24
CA ILE A 350 12.97 11.38 -4.50
C ILE A 350 13.59 12.17 -3.34
N LYS A 351 13.24 11.82 -2.09
CA LYS A 351 13.64 12.61 -0.92
C LYS A 351 15.13 12.50 -0.58
N LYS A 352 15.76 11.34 -0.79
CA LYS A 352 17.16 11.12 -0.43
C LYS A 352 18.14 12.05 -1.16
N PRO A 353 18.11 12.20 -2.50
CA PRO A 353 19.04 13.08 -3.17
C PRO A 353 18.82 14.56 -2.80
N ILE A 354 17.57 14.99 -2.57
CA ILE A 354 17.28 16.34 -2.05
C ILE A 354 17.91 16.54 -0.65
N LYS A 355 17.79 15.54 0.22
CA LYS A 355 18.39 15.60 1.56
C LYS A 355 19.93 15.55 1.49
N ALA A 356 20.50 14.69 0.66
CA ALA A 356 21.94 14.60 0.45
C ALA A 356 22.51 15.93 -0.08
N LEU A 357 21.83 16.55 -1.05
CA LEU A 357 22.18 17.88 -1.55
C LEU A 357 22.12 18.92 -0.43
N LYS A 358 21.03 18.95 0.36
CA LYS A 358 20.92 19.87 1.50
C LYS A 358 22.06 19.69 2.52
N ASP A 359 22.38 18.45 2.85
CA ASP A 359 23.42 18.12 3.84
C ASP A 359 24.81 18.48 3.28
N GLN A 360 25.08 18.21 1.99
CA GLN A 360 26.30 18.64 1.30
C GLN A 360 26.44 20.17 1.25
N VAL A 361 25.36 20.90 0.99
CA VAL A 361 25.35 22.37 1.02
C VAL A 361 25.70 22.87 2.42
N HIS A 362 25.06 22.32 3.45
CA HIS A 362 25.35 22.71 4.83
C HIS A 362 26.80 22.40 5.23
N GLN A 363 27.33 21.24 4.83
CA GLN A 363 28.71 20.84 5.11
C GLN A 363 29.72 21.72 4.37
N SER A 364 29.48 22.02 3.10
CA SER A 364 30.34 22.89 2.29
C SER A 364 30.42 24.33 2.81
N LEU A 365 29.34 24.83 3.44
CA LEU A 365 29.29 26.12 4.11
C LEU A 365 29.96 26.12 5.50
N SER A 366 29.98 24.98 6.20
CA SER A 366 30.57 24.90 7.54
C SER A 366 32.03 24.47 7.57
N GLU A 367 32.47 23.61 6.62
CA GLU A 367 33.80 22.98 6.63
C GLU A 367 34.75 23.46 5.51
N LYS A 368 34.36 24.42 4.64
CA LYS A 368 35.19 24.90 3.53
C LYS A 368 35.72 23.76 2.64
N ILE A 369 34.86 22.81 2.28
CA ILE A 369 35.22 21.73 1.34
C ILE A 369 34.64 22.05 -0.04
N ASP A 370 35.49 21.98 -1.07
CA ASP A 370 35.25 22.53 -2.41
C ASP A 370 34.37 21.66 -3.34
N MET A 371 33.87 20.50 -2.92
CA MET A 371 33.27 19.56 -3.88
C MET A 371 31.93 18.99 -3.42
N VAL A 372 30.85 19.61 -3.92
CA VAL A 372 29.52 18.97 -4.04
C VAL A 372 29.63 17.92 -5.16
N ASN A 373 29.89 16.67 -4.78
CA ASN A 373 29.94 15.55 -5.73
C ASN A 373 28.53 15.20 -6.22
N GLU A 374 28.37 15.13 -7.54
CA GLU A 374 27.18 14.60 -8.23
C GLU A 374 27.15 13.08 -8.09
N GLU A 375 26.75 12.59 -6.91
CA GLU A 375 26.53 11.16 -6.67
C GLU A 375 25.19 10.68 -7.28
N PHE A 376 24.36 11.60 -7.78
CA PHE A 376 23.05 11.34 -8.37
C PHE A 376 22.89 12.12 -9.67
N ALA A 377 22.63 11.42 -10.78
CA ALA A 377 22.33 11.99 -12.10
C ALA A 377 20.91 12.58 -12.10
N LEU A 378 20.77 13.81 -11.58
CA LEU A 378 19.53 14.57 -11.58
C LEU A 378 19.62 15.67 -12.64
N ASP A 379 19.38 15.32 -13.90
CA ASP A 379 19.38 16.26 -15.03
C ASP A 379 18.48 17.48 -14.75
N GLU A 380 17.29 17.27 -14.16
CA GLU A 380 16.34 18.36 -13.87
C GLU A 380 16.80 19.33 -12.77
N PHE A 381 17.75 18.94 -11.93
CA PHE A 381 18.27 19.78 -10.84
C PHE A 381 19.70 20.26 -11.10
N SER A 382 20.30 19.90 -12.24
CA SER A 382 21.66 20.27 -12.62
C SER A 382 21.90 21.78 -12.54
N ASP A 383 21.01 22.59 -13.12
CA ASP A 383 21.07 24.05 -13.08
C ASP A 383 21.02 24.61 -11.64
N LEU A 384 20.18 24.02 -10.78
CA LEU A 384 20.06 24.43 -9.38
C LEU A 384 21.33 24.09 -8.60
N VAL A 385 21.89 22.90 -8.83
CA VAL A 385 23.14 22.46 -8.20
C VAL A 385 24.30 23.35 -8.63
N ILE A 386 24.37 23.72 -9.91
CA ILE A 386 25.38 24.66 -10.44
C ILE A 386 25.27 26.03 -9.76
N ASN A 387 24.07 26.58 -9.65
CA ASN A 387 23.84 27.88 -9.00
C ASN A 387 24.19 27.86 -7.50
N ILE A 388 23.88 26.75 -6.82
CA ILE A 388 24.21 26.56 -5.41
C ILE A 388 25.73 26.44 -5.22
N LYS A 389 26.43 25.68 -6.07
CA LYS A 389 27.90 25.59 -6.08
C LYS A 389 28.53 26.98 -6.22
N ALA A 390 28.05 27.80 -7.16
CA ALA A 390 28.51 29.18 -7.36
C ALA A 390 28.28 30.07 -6.12
N ALA A 391 27.12 29.94 -5.47
CA ALA A 391 26.79 30.72 -4.27
C ALA A 391 27.65 30.32 -3.04
N ILE A 392 27.92 29.02 -2.87
CA ILE A 392 28.79 28.52 -1.78
C ILE A 392 30.24 28.95 -2.01
N GLN A 393 30.74 28.87 -3.24
CA GLN A 393 32.08 29.35 -3.58
C GLN A 393 32.22 30.84 -3.24
N LYS A 394 31.19 31.65 -3.57
CA LYS A 394 31.12 33.07 -3.18
C LYS A 394 31.11 33.25 -1.66
N ALA A 395 30.36 32.43 -0.91
CA ALA A 395 30.29 32.50 0.56
C ALA A 395 31.61 32.08 1.25
N ASN A 396 32.29 31.07 0.71
CA ASN A 396 33.58 30.61 1.22
C ASN A 396 34.70 31.63 0.95
N LEU A 397 34.69 32.29 -0.22
CA LEU A 397 35.55 33.44 -0.52
C LEU A 397 35.34 34.59 0.48
N LEU A 398 34.09 34.87 0.86
CA LEU A 398 33.77 35.85 1.90
C LEU A 398 34.21 35.40 3.31
N THR A 399 34.32 34.10 3.57
CA THR A 399 34.68 33.57 4.91
C THR A 399 36.19 33.34 5.07
N ASP A 400 36.98 33.24 3.98
CA ASP A 400 38.46 33.34 4.04
C ASP A 400 38.95 34.78 4.29
N SER A 401 38.10 35.78 4.08
CA SER A 401 38.43 37.18 4.34
C SER A 401 38.55 37.57 5.82
N SER A 402 38.18 36.69 6.77
CA SER A 402 38.22 36.97 8.21
C SER A 402 39.49 36.50 8.94
N ASP A 403 40.30 35.60 8.38
CA ASP A 403 41.48 35.03 9.07
C ASP A 403 42.83 35.31 8.39
N SER A 404 42.85 35.92 7.20
CA SER A 404 44.09 36.36 6.54
C SER A 404 44.16 37.87 6.41
N LEU A 405 44.35 38.56 7.54
CA LEU A 405 44.78 39.97 7.58
C LEU A 405 46.28 40.11 7.26
N ALA A 406 46.74 39.49 6.17
CA ALA A 406 48.04 39.74 5.56
C ALA A 406 48.06 39.13 4.14
N SER A 407 47.98 40.01 3.14
CA SER A 407 48.31 39.73 1.73
C SER A 407 47.46 38.71 0.95
N ALA A 408 46.15 38.91 0.88
CA ALA A 408 45.38 38.48 -0.29
C ALA A 408 44.69 39.72 -0.88
N THR A 409 45.15 40.16 -2.04
CA THR A 409 44.48 41.14 -2.88
C THR A 409 43.16 40.52 -3.32
N VAL A 410 42.04 40.99 -2.75
CA VAL A 410 40.70 40.59 -3.16
C VAL A 410 40.51 41.03 -4.61
N ASP A 411 40.30 40.07 -5.50
CA ASP A 411 40.11 40.35 -6.92
C ASP A 411 38.63 40.70 -7.17
N HIS A 412 38.29 41.99 -7.03
CA HIS A 412 36.95 42.53 -7.27
C HIS A 412 36.53 42.51 -8.75
N SER A 413 37.37 41.97 -9.64
CA SER A 413 37.09 41.81 -11.07
C SER A 413 35.82 40.97 -11.33
N LEU A 414 35.59 39.93 -10.53
CA LEU A 414 34.42 39.07 -10.69
C LEU A 414 33.12 39.74 -10.21
N GLU A 415 33.20 40.62 -9.22
CA GLU A 415 32.06 41.43 -8.77
C GLU A 415 31.69 42.48 -9.82
N ALA A 416 32.69 43.19 -10.34
CA ALA A 416 32.55 44.13 -11.43
C ALA A 416 31.95 43.50 -12.70
N GLU A 417 32.37 42.27 -13.05
CA GLU A 417 31.84 41.54 -14.21
C GLU A 417 30.37 41.13 -14.02
N ASN A 418 29.99 40.68 -12.82
CA ASN A 418 28.60 40.29 -12.56
C ASN A 418 27.66 41.50 -12.52
N LEU A 419 28.11 42.62 -11.95
CA LEU A 419 27.32 43.85 -11.90
C LEU A 419 27.11 44.45 -13.29
N SER A 420 28.13 44.49 -14.14
CA SER A 420 27.99 45.01 -15.52
C SER A 420 27.00 44.18 -16.34
N ARG A 421 26.94 42.85 -16.13
CA ARG A 421 25.97 41.95 -16.78
C ARG A 421 24.53 42.12 -16.28
N LEU A 422 24.33 42.57 -15.05
CA LEU A 422 23.01 42.77 -14.45
C LEU A 422 22.38 44.12 -14.81
N ILE A 423 23.19 45.12 -15.17
CA ILE A 423 22.71 46.45 -15.55
C ILE A 423 22.19 46.42 -16.98
N ALA A 424 20.91 46.78 -17.15
CA ALA A 424 20.23 46.79 -18.45
C ALA A 424 20.67 47.95 -19.36
N GLN A 425 21.21 49.03 -18.78
CA GLN A 425 21.77 50.16 -19.52
C GLN A 425 23.18 49.85 -20.04
N PRO A 426 23.66 50.49 -21.12
CA PRO A 426 25.04 50.38 -21.56
C PRO A 426 26.02 50.63 -20.40
N CYS A 427 26.82 49.63 -20.05
CA CYS A 427 27.69 49.66 -18.89
C CYS A 427 29.07 49.03 -19.14
N MET A 428 30.10 49.65 -18.57
CA MET A 428 31.48 49.17 -18.52
C MET A 428 32.02 49.26 -17.09
N ALA A 429 32.80 48.27 -16.66
CA ALA A 429 33.53 48.31 -15.40
C ALA A 429 35.04 48.40 -15.64
N ILE A 430 35.71 49.28 -14.91
CA ILE A 430 37.14 49.60 -15.06
C ILE A 430 37.81 49.49 -13.70
N SER A 431 38.94 48.81 -13.62
CA SER A 431 39.73 48.66 -12.39
C SER A 431 40.41 49.97 -11.97
N SER A 432 40.79 50.08 -10.70
CA SER A 432 41.63 51.16 -10.17
C SER A 432 42.95 51.36 -10.93
N ASP A 433 43.50 50.30 -11.53
CA ASP A 433 44.68 50.35 -12.40
C ASP A 433 44.35 50.66 -13.87
N LYS A 434 43.15 51.19 -14.16
CA LYS A 434 42.68 51.61 -15.49
C LYS A 434 42.61 50.47 -16.51
N LYS A 435 42.37 49.24 -16.07
CA LYS A 435 42.07 48.09 -16.94
C LYS A 435 40.57 47.86 -17.08
N ILE A 436 40.13 47.48 -18.27
CA ILE A 436 38.74 47.12 -18.52
C ILE A 436 38.49 45.73 -17.90
N LEU A 437 37.60 45.70 -16.91
CA LEU A 437 37.23 44.48 -16.19
C LEU A 437 36.11 43.73 -16.91
N ALA A 438 35.09 44.47 -17.37
CA ALA A 438 33.96 43.91 -18.09
C ALA A 438 33.20 44.98 -18.89
N ILE A 439 32.58 44.57 -19.99
CA ILE A 439 31.70 45.39 -20.82
C ILE A 439 30.43 44.57 -21.08
N ASN A 440 29.26 45.20 -20.97
CA ASN A 440 28.01 44.54 -21.31
C ASN A 440 27.65 44.73 -22.80
N GLN A 441 26.81 43.84 -23.33
CA GLN A 441 26.44 43.86 -24.76
C GLN A 441 25.88 45.23 -25.20
N ALA A 442 25.07 45.88 -24.35
CA ALA A 442 24.49 47.18 -24.66
C ALA A 442 25.54 48.28 -24.86
N PHE A 443 26.66 48.24 -24.13
CA PHE A 443 27.77 49.16 -24.32
C PHE A 443 28.59 48.83 -25.57
N GLU A 444 28.76 47.53 -25.89
CA GLU A 444 29.39 47.11 -27.14
C GLU A 444 28.64 47.63 -28.36
N ASP A 445 27.31 47.56 -28.33
CA ASP A 445 26.45 47.94 -29.44
C ASP A 445 26.53 49.45 -29.74
N ILE A 446 26.68 50.30 -28.72
CA ILE A 446 26.79 51.76 -28.91
C ILE A 446 28.21 52.23 -29.23
N SER A 447 29.24 51.60 -28.63
CA SER A 447 30.64 52.03 -28.76
C SER A 447 31.37 51.31 -29.91
N GLY A 448 30.83 50.21 -30.41
CA GLY A 448 31.49 49.34 -31.40
C GLY A 448 32.64 48.51 -30.83
N LEU A 449 32.91 48.58 -29.52
CA LEU A 449 33.95 47.81 -28.83
C LEU A 449 33.44 46.39 -28.57
N ARG A 450 34.14 45.35 -29.05
CA ARG A 450 33.76 43.93 -28.83
C ARG A 450 34.53 43.31 -27.67
N SER A 451 33.85 42.68 -26.70
CA SER A 451 34.45 42.07 -25.49
C SER A 451 35.56 41.05 -25.74
N LEU A 452 35.48 40.29 -26.83
CA LEU A 452 36.42 39.20 -27.14
C LEU A 452 37.88 39.65 -27.34
N GLN A 453 38.17 40.96 -27.36
CA GLN A 453 39.53 41.49 -27.52
C GLN A 453 39.99 42.41 -26.37
N LEU A 454 39.14 42.72 -25.37
CA LEU A 454 39.40 43.82 -24.43
C LEU A 454 39.36 43.44 -22.95
N ASN A 455 39.06 42.19 -22.60
CA ASN A 455 39.14 41.74 -21.20
C ASN A 455 40.59 41.84 -20.70
N GLN A 456 40.80 42.67 -19.66
CA GLN A 456 42.10 43.01 -19.07
C GLN A 456 43.02 43.93 -19.91
N CYS A 457 42.52 44.56 -20.98
CA CYS A 457 43.25 45.62 -21.69
C CYS A 457 43.20 46.93 -20.90
N GLU A 458 44.28 47.72 -20.97
CA GLU A 458 44.27 49.08 -20.45
C GLU A 458 43.36 49.97 -21.29
N ILE A 459 42.68 50.93 -20.65
CA ILE A 459 41.85 51.93 -21.36
C ILE A 459 42.63 52.73 -22.41
N SER A 460 43.96 52.77 -22.30
CA SER A 460 44.88 53.40 -23.26
C SER A 460 44.84 52.75 -24.65
N GLN A 461 44.32 51.51 -24.75
CA GLN A 461 44.21 50.74 -25.99
C GLN A 461 42.85 50.90 -26.68
N ILE A 462 41.95 51.71 -26.12
CA ILE A 462 40.66 52.02 -26.73
C ILE A 462 40.90 52.81 -28.03
N PRO A 463 40.41 52.34 -29.19
CA PRO A 463 40.67 52.98 -30.48
C PRO A 463 39.98 54.34 -30.64
N ASP A 464 38.88 54.58 -29.92
CA ASP A 464 38.17 55.87 -29.92
C ASP A 464 38.85 56.87 -28.96
N GLN A 465 39.52 57.86 -29.55
CA GLN A 465 40.25 58.89 -28.82
C GLN A 465 39.33 59.82 -28.01
N SER A 466 38.09 60.03 -28.45
CA SER A 466 37.14 60.90 -27.75
C SER A 466 36.64 60.20 -26.47
N LEU A 467 36.29 58.93 -26.59
CA LEU A 467 35.91 58.10 -25.44
C LEU A 467 37.05 57.97 -24.43
N LEU A 468 38.29 57.77 -24.90
CA LEU A 468 39.47 57.65 -24.05
C LEU A 468 39.71 58.91 -23.22
N LEU A 469 39.67 60.09 -23.85
CA LEU A 469 39.87 61.37 -23.14
C LEU A 469 38.79 61.61 -22.09
N SER A 470 37.53 61.33 -22.43
CA SER A 470 36.40 61.44 -21.49
C SER A 470 36.54 60.48 -20.31
N LEU A 471 36.92 59.22 -20.54
CA LEU A 471 37.14 58.26 -19.46
C LEU A 471 38.31 58.67 -18.57
N GLU A 472 39.42 59.17 -19.13
CA GLU A 472 40.55 59.62 -18.31
C GLU A 472 40.19 60.79 -17.39
N GLU A 473 39.44 61.76 -17.90
CA GLU A 473 38.95 62.91 -17.13
C GLU A 473 37.97 62.48 -16.04
N LEU A 474 36.96 61.67 -16.40
CA LEU A 474 35.93 61.20 -15.47
C LEU A 474 36.51 60.29 -14.37
N LEU A 475 37.40 59.36 -14.72
CA LEU A 475 38.07 58.50 -13.75
C LEU A 475 38.98 59.32 -12.82
N GLY A 476 39.69 60.32 -13.36
CA GLY A 476 40.50 61.25 -12.57
C GLY A 476 39.66 61.99 -11.53
N ASN A 477 38.52 62.55 -11.95
CA ASN A 477 37.60 63.27 -11.09
C ASN A 477 36.91 62.34 -10.07
N ALA A 478 36.50 61.15 -10.49
CA ALA A 478 35.89 60.14 -9.62
C ALA A 478 36.88 59.59 -8.58
N THR A 479 38.19 59.62 -8.86
CA THR A 479 39.22 59.26 -7.87
C THR A 479 39.34 60.32 -6.78
N GLN A 480 39.21 61.60 -7.14
CA GLN A 480 39.30 62.72 -6.20
C GLN A 480 38.00 62.88 -5.38
N ASN A 481 36.84 62.62 -5.98
CA ASN A 481 35.52 62.74 -5.36
C ASN A 481 34.70 61.45 -5.51
N PRO A 482 35.09 60.37 -4.80
CA PRO A 482 34.59 59.03 -5.06
C PRO A 482 33.14 58.77 -4.62
N THR A 483 32.57 59.65 -3.78
CA THR A 483 31.17 59.56 -3.34
C THR A 483 30.20 60.28 -4.27
N GLN A 484 30.70 60.97 -5.31
CA GLN A 484 29.88 61.70 -6.28
C GLN A 484 29.99 61.08 -7.67
N VAL A 485 28.85 60.89 -8.32
CA VAL A 485 28.80 60.48 -9.73
C VAL A 485 29.34 61.62 -10.59
N GLN A 486 30.29 61.30 -11.46
CA GLN A 486 30.86 62.23 -12.43
C GLN A 486 30.24 61.99 -13.79
N SER A 487 29.70 63.02 -14.42
CA SER A 487 28.96 62.89 -15.68
C SER A 487 29.57 63.76 -16.77
N GLN A 488 29.70 63.22 -17.99
CA GLN A 488 30.08 63.98 -19.18
C GLN A 488 29.29 63.48 -20.39
N THR A 489 28.87 64.40 -21.26
CA THR A 489 28.16 64.04 -22.48
C THR A 489 29.14 63.67 -23.59
N LEU A 490 28.92 62.53 -24.22
CA LEU A 490 29.71 62.04 -25.36
C LEU A 490 28.78 61.53 -26.47
N ASP A 491 29.09 61.89 -27.71
CA ASP A 491 28.33 61.46 -28.88
C ASP A 491 28.81 60.08 -29.36
N PHE A 492 27.92 59.09 -29.37
CA PHE A 492 28.14 57.80 -30.00
C PHE A 492 27.31 57.71 -31.27
N ASN A 493 27.96 57.55 -32.43
CA ASN A 493 27.30 57.41 -33.73
C ASN A 493 26.27 58.54 -34.04
N GLY A 494 26.50 59.75 -33.52
CA GLY A 494 25.62 60.92 -33.72
C GLY A 494 24.46 61.05 -32.73
N ILE A 495 24.40 60.21 -31.70
CA ILE A 495 23.44 60.30 -30.59
C ILE A 495 24.19 60.71 -29.32
N PRO A 496 23.77 61.76 -28.60
CA PRO A 496 24.43 62.19 -27.37
C PRO A 496 24.05 61.29 -26.19
N TYR A 497 25.04 60.70 -25.54
CA TYR A 497 24.89 59.95 -24.29
C TYR A 497 25.53 60.69 -23.12
N SER A 498 24.93 60.62 -21.93
CA SER A 498 25.60 60.99 -20.67
C SER A 498 26.37 59.79 -20.15
N LEU A 499 27.69 59.91 -20.06
CA LEU A 499 28.57 58.95 -19.40
C LEU A 499 28.67 59.29 -17.93
N ASP A 500 28.08 58.46 -17.09
CA ASP A 500 28.07 58.59 -15.64
C ASP A 500 29.06 57.59 -15.05
N VAL A 501 30.04 58.10 -14.30
CA VAL A 501 31.11 57.31 -13.67
C VAL A 501 30.99 57.40 -12.16
N GLN A 502 30.91 56.23 -11.52
CA GLN A 502 30.90 56.10 -10.08
C GLN A 502 32.07 55.23 -9.62
N ALA A 503 32.86 55.76 -8.69
CA ALA A 503 33.90 54.98 -8.01
C ALA A 503 33.26 54.08 -6.95
N ILE A 504 33.58 52.80 -6.98
CA ILE A 504 33.21 51.85 -5.94
C ILE A 504 34.38 51.73 -4.97
N GLN A 505 34.12 52.07 -3.71
CA GLN A 505 35.12 52.12 -2.66
C GLN A 505 34.97 50.98 -1.67
N SER A 506 36.11 50.60 -1.12
CA SER A 506 36.25 49.72 0.04
C SER A 506 37.08 50.41 1.11
N ASN A 507 37.26 49.75 2.25
CA ASN A 507 38.02 50.28 3.40
C ASN A 507 39.51 50.57 3.07
N ARG A 508 40.00 50.21 1.88
CA ARG A 508 41.39 50.39 1.42
C ARG A 508 41.56 51.39 0.26
N GLY A 509 40.48 51.98 -0.26
CA GLY A 509 40.53 52.92 -1.39
C GLY A 509 39.47 52.63 -2.47
N VAL A 510 39.62 53.26 -3.64
CA VAL A 510 38.79 52.96 -4.82
C VAL A 510 39.26 51.63 -5.41
N GLU A 511 38.36 50.68 -5.59
CA GLU A 511 38.69 49.34 -6.10
C GLU A 511 38.43 49.23 -7.61
N TYR A 512 37.27 49.72 -8.06
CA TYR A 512 36.91 49.81 -9.47
C TYR A 512 35.90 50.94 -9.70
N TYR A 513 35.69 51.29 -10.96
CA TYR A 513 34.76 52.30 -11.44
C TYR A 513 33.71 51.63 -12.30
N LEU A 514 32.47 52.07 -12.12
CA LEU A 514 31.35 51.68 -12.95
C LEU A 514 31.01 52.86 -13.87
N VAL A 515 31.04 52.63 -15.17
CA VAL A 515 30.69 53.58 -16.21
C VAL A 515 29.34 53.15 -16.78
N VAL A 516 28.37 54.04 -16.78
CA VAL A 516 27.04 53.80 -17.37
C VAL A 516 26.76 54.90 -18.39
N ALA A 517 26.38 54.52 -19.61
CA ALA A 517 25.95 55.48 -20.63
C ALA A 517 24.42 55.53 -20.67
N THR A 518 23.86 56.71 -20.45
CA THR A 518 22.41 56.94 -20.56
C THR A 518 22.12 57.84 -21.75
N ASP A 519 21.09 57.51 -22.53
CA ASP A 519 20.69 58.31 -23.69
C ASP A 519 20.16 59.66 -23.21
N SER A 520 20.85 60.75 -23.56
CA SER A 520 20.47 62.09 -23.13
C SER A 520 19.26 62.65 -23.90
N THR A 521 18.83 61.98 -24.97
CA THR A 521 17.65 62.35 -25.77
C THR A 521 16.35 61.71 -25.30
N GLY A 522 16.36 60.80 -24.32
CA GLY A 522 15.13 60.16 -23.85
C GLY A 522 15.19 59.47 -22.49
N ALA A 523 14.92 60.22 -21.40
CA ALA A 523 14.00 59.80 -20.32
C ALA A 523 13.94 60.87 -19.20
N GLN A 524 12.98 61.81 -19.30
CA GLN A 524 12.12 62.01 -18.14
C GLN A 524 11.31 60.72 -18.00
N ASN A 525 11.70 59.83 -17.10
CA ASN A 525 10.76 58.95 -16.39
C ASN A 525 11.40 58.30 -15.16
N VAL A 526 11.15 58.96 -14.03
CA VAL A 526 10.63 58.43 -12.75
C VAL A 526 11.41 57.30 -12.06
N ILE A 527 12.02 57.69 -10.94
CA ILE A 527 12.45 56.90 -9.77
C ILE A 527 11.29 56.12 -9.16
#